data_AF-A0A1D9PUN8-F1
#
_entry.id   AF-A0A1D9PUN8-F1
#
_cell.length_a   1.000
_cell.length_b   1.000
_cell.length_c   1.000
_cell.angle_alpha   90.00
_cell.angle_beta   90.00
_cell.angle_gamma   90.00
#
_symmetry.space_group_name_H-M   'P 1'
#
loop_
_entity.id
_entity.type
_entity.pdbx_description
1 polymer ?
#
loop_
_entity_poly.entity_id
_entity_poly.type
_entity_poly.pdbx_seq_one_letter_code
_entity_poly.pdbx_strand_id
1 'polypeptide(L)'
;MTNATHDYGDLRVTMTSTLDWIWSDLDSGATTDFEGYHPRAQGNLRPLGSIGFSSYGDRSGKFAAILVGNNPNSTDKPAVASPLRYEQIWRDEESGGEYDGSFWRPVAPSWYVALGDICQRVWSTPSTDRIWCVRSDLVQDSNYFSSKIWDDHMSGATRDCSVWEIGLPDLGINGSENIPISSNTFRANNSWSEPNNSLAQVLVLPNPKKFKDFTTPPPSFTKNNLPKGGDIFNSTDQCQATLPFTVYFPPTDAASLRAIRYPFCTLSRRIAWYIHTVHTNNGGGSISDSTTVKKGVS
;
A
#
# COMPACT_ATOMS: atom_id res chain seq x y z
N MET A 1 -16.43 15.31 -3.51
CA MET A 1 -15.10 15.95 -3.39
C MET A 1 -14.04 14.88 -3.62
N THR A 2 -12.91 15.26 -4.24
CA THR A 2 -11.77 14.38 -4.51
C THR A 2 -10.83 14.30 -3.31
N ASN A 3 -10.23 13.15 -3.06
CA ASN A 3 -9.19 12.93 -2.06
C ASN A 3 -7.87 13.53 -2.53
N ALA A 4 -7.03 13.96 -1.58
CA ALA A 4 -5.71 14.49 -1.85
C ALA A 4 -4.82 13.43 -2.52
N THR A 5 -3.84 13.89 -3.29
CA THR A 5 -2.92 13.03 -4.05
C THR A 5 -1.48 13.31 -3.60
N HIS A 6 -0.59 12.33 -3.76
CA HIS A 6 0.84 12.48 -3.56
C HIS A 6 1.60 11.87 -4.75
N ASP A 7 2.69 12.51 -5.15
CA ASP A 7 3.50 12.09 -6.30
C ASP A 7 4.79 11.43 -5.82
N TYR A 8 5.06 10.23 -6.32
CA TYR A 8 6.26 9.43 -6.08
C TYR A 8 7.00 9.27 -7.41
N GLY A 9 7.78 10.28 -7.78
CA GLY A 9 8.39 10.37 -9.12
C GLY A 9 7.31 10.50 -10.20
N ASP A 10 7.25 9.53 -11.11
CA ASP A 10 6.28 9.50 -12.22
C ASP A 10 4.88 9.03 -11.83
N LEU A 11 4.75 8.47 -10.62
CA LEU A 11 3.51 7.88 -10.14
C LEU A 11 2.75 8.84 -9.24
N ARG A 12 1.48 9.09 -9.55
CA ARG A 12 0.53 9.77 -8.66
C ARG A 12 -0.30 8.74 -7.92
N VAL A 13 -0.42 8.90 -6.60
CA VAL A 13 -1.18 7.99 -5.73
C VAL A 13 -2.26 8.78 -5.00
N THR A 14 -3.38 8.12 -4.73
CA THR A 14 -4.37 8.48 -3.71
C THR A 14 -4.98 7.20 -3.15
N MET A 15 -6.00 7.33 -2.31
CA MET A 15 -6.78 6.20 -1.84
C MET A 15 -8.27 6.50 -1.97
N THR A 16 -9.09 5.46 -1.96
CA THR A 16 -10.56 5.54 -1.90
C THR A 16 -11.08 4.58 -0.85
N SER A 17 -12.18 4.93 -0.21
CA SER A 17 -12.98 3.98 0.58
C SER A 17 -14.27 3.59 -0.12
N THR A 18 -14.55 4.16 -1.29
CA THR A 18 -15.73 3.80 -2.08
C THR A 18 -15.40 2.59 -2.93
N LEU A 19 -16.03 1.47 -2.60
CA LEU A 19 -15.92 0.21 -3.33
C LEU A 19 -17.29 -0.10 -3.95
N ASP A 20 -17.28 -0.58 -5.19
CA ASP A 20 -18.44 -1.10 -5.87
C ASP A 20 -18.47 -2.62 -5.69
N TRP A 21 -19.54 -3.16 -5.11
CA TRP A 21 -19.77 -4.61 -5.02
C TRP A 21 -19.90 -5.20 -6.43
N ILE A 22 -19.23 -6.31 -6.70
CA ILE A 22 -19.20 -6.93 -8.02
C ILE A 22 -19.86 -8.30 -8.03
N TRP A 23 -19.44 -9.20 -7.15
CA TRP A 23 -19.88 -10.59 -7.15
C TRP A 23 -19.77 -11.19 -5.76
N SER A 24 -20.63 -12.17 -5.49
CA SER A 24 -20.60 -13.02 -4.31
C SER A 24 -20.85 -14.45 -4.75
N ASP A 25 -20.20 -15.40 -4.11
CA ASP A 25 -20.43 -16.82 -4.32
C ASP A 25 -21.62 -17.38 -3.50
N LEU A 26 -22.44 -16.49 -2.92
CA LEU A 26 -23.63 -16.85 -2.15
C LEU A 26 -24.49 -17.87 -2.93
N ASP A 27 -24.91 -18.91 -2.21
CA ASP A 27 -25.68 -20.05 -2.72
C ASP A 27 -24.99 -20.92 -3.78
N SER A 28 -23.70 -20.70 -4.09
CA SER A 28 -22.94 -21.57 -5.01
C SER A 28 -22.64 -22.95 -4.44
N GLY A 29 -22.65 -23.12 -3.11
CA GLY A 29 -22.23 -24.36 -2.44
C GLY A 29 -20.72 -24.53 -2.32
N ALA A 30 -19.92 -23.53 -2.71
CA ALA A 30 -18.49 -23.50 -2.45
C ALA A 30 -18.17 -23.61 -0.94
N THR A 31 -17.02 -24.19 -0.61
CA THR A 31 -16.64 -24.44 0.80
C THR A 31 -16.29 -23.20 1.62
N THR A 32 -15.96 -22.10 0.94
CA THR A 32 -15.53 -20.84 1.55
C THR A 32 -16.32 -19.71 0.90
N ASP A 33 -16.69 -18.69 1.69
CA ASP A 33 -17.37 -17.51 1.16
C ASP A 33 -16.41 -16.60 0.39
N PHE A 34 -16.91 -15.93 -0.64
CA PHE A 34 -16.22 -14.89 -1.39
C PHE A 34 -17.11 -13.69 -1.69
N GLU A 35 -16.55 -12.51 -1.51
CA GLU A 35 -17.05 -11.29 -2.15
C GLU A 35 -15.95 -10.56 -2.92
N GLY A 36 -16.28 -10.20 -4.16
CA GLY A 36 -15.46 -9.36 -5.03
C GLY A 36 -15.95 -7.93 -5.02
N TYR A 37 -15.04 -7.00 -4.75
CA TYR A 37 -15.29 -5.56 -4.88
C TYR A 37 -14.30 -4.91 -5.85
N HIS A 38 -14.72 -3.82 -6.46
CA HIS A 38 -13.86 -3.00 -7.30
C HIS A 38 -13.75 -1.58 -6.73
N PRO A 39 -12.54 -1.06 -6.46
CA PRO A 39 -12.40 0.30 -5.97
C PRO A 39 -12.83 1.33 -7.00
N ARG A 40 -13.61 2.32 -6.58
CA ARG A 40 -14.08 3.38 -7.48
C ARG A 40 -12.95 4.35 -7.80
N ALA A 41 -12.68 4.53 -9.08
CA ALA A 41 -11.68 5.46 -9.59
C ALA A 41 -11.96 6.91 -9.19
N GLN A 42 -10.89 7.71 -9.14
CA GLN A 42 -10.93 9.15 -8.93
C GLN A 42 -10.30 9.86 -10.13
N GLY A 43 -11.13 10.34 -11.05
CA GLY A 43 -10.64 10.95 -12.29
C GLY A 43 -9.82 9.94 -13.10
N ASN A 44 -8.54 10.25 -13.35
CA ASN A 44 -7.61 9.35 -14.05
C ASN A 44 -6.89 8.37 -13.10
N LEU A 45 -7.16 8.41 -11.80
CA LEU A 45 -6.56 7.51 -10.81
C LEU A 45 -7.44 6.25 -10.67
N ARG A 46 -6.88 5.09 -11.02
CA ARG A 46 -7.61 3.81 -11.09
C ARG A 46 -7.00 2.77 -10.14
N PRO A 47 -7.76 1.75 -9.73
CA PRO A 47 -7.19 0.64 -8.99
C PRO A 47 -6.26 -0.21 -9.86
N LEU A 48 -5.54 -1.11 -9.20
CA LEU A 48 -4.61 -2.05 -9.83
C LEU A 48 -5.21 -3.46 -10.04
N GLY A 49 -6.44 -3.68 -9.56
CA GLY A 49 -7.17 -4.93 -9.60
C GLY A 49 -8.48 -4.82 -8.82
N SER A 50 -9.24 -5.90 -8.78
CA SER A 50 -10.32 -6.06 -7.79
C SER A 50 -9.75 -6.52 -6.45
N ILE A 51 -10.56 -6.42 -5.40
CA ILE A 51 -10.26 -6.89 -4.05
C ILE A 51 -11.24 -8.03 -3.75
N GLY A 52 -10.70 -9.15 -3.25
CA GLY A 52 -11.47 -10.31 -2.84
C GLY A 52 -11.49 -10.43 -1.32
N PHE A 53 -12.59 -10.91 -0.76
CA PHE A 53 -12.75 -11.11 0.68
C PHE A 53 -13.33 -12.48 0.96
N SER A 54 -12.79 -13.17 1.97
CA SER A 54 -13.22 -14.53 2.36
C SER A 54 -14.45 -14.52 3.29
N SER A 55 -15.35 -13.55 3.13
CA SER A 55 -16.55 -13.39 3.94
C SER A 55 -17.53 -12.40 3.31
N TYR A 56 -18.82 -12.55 3.63
CA TYR A 56 -19.84 -11.59 3.22
C TYR A 56 -19.84 -10.33 4.09
N GLY A 57 -20.12 -9.19 3.47
CA GLY A 57 -20.45 -7.96 4.19
C GLY A 57 -20.09 -6.69 3.43
N ASP A 58 -20.85 -5.63 3.68
CA ASP A 58 -20.61 -4.32 3.07
C ASP A 58 -19.20 -3.77 3.40
N ARG A 59 -18.41 -3.55 2.35
CA ARG A 59 -17.02 -3.06 2.42
C ARG A 59 -16.88 -1.57 2.11
N SER A 60 -17.89 -0.95 1.51
CA SER A 60 -17.82 0.44 1.08
C SER A 60 -17.83 1.35 2.31
N GLY A 61 -16.86 2.26 2.39
CA GLY A 61 -16.59 3.09 3.57
C GLY A 61 -15.87 2.37 4.71
N LYS A 62 -15.57 1.07 4.59
CA LYS A 62 -14.94 0.24 5.64
C LYS A 62 -13.59 -0.35 5.24
N PHE A 63 -13.16 -0.12 4.01
CA PHE A 63 -11.87 -0.58 3.50
C PHE A 63 -11.24 0.52 2.64
N ALA A 64 -9.96 0.83 2.87
CA ALA A 64 -9.23 1.86 2.15
C ALA A 64 -8.34 1.21 1.06
N ALA A 65 -8.63 1.49 -0.21
CA ALA A 65 -7.93 0.94 -1.36
C ALA A 65 -7.05 2.00 -2.05
N ILE A 66 -5.89 1.59 -2.56
CA ILE A 66 -4.98 2.45 -3.33
C ILE A 66 -5.52 2.69 -4.74
N LEU A 67 -5.39 3.93 -5.21
CA LEU A 67 -5.58 4.31 -6.61
C LEU A 67 -4.30 4.96 -7.12
N VAL A 68 -3.95 4.66 -8.37
CA VAL A 68 -2.72 5.17 -9.00
C VAL A 68 -3.00 5.84 -10.34
N GLY A 69 -2.07 6.65 -10.81
CA GLY A 69 -2.05 7.18 -12.16
C GLY A 69 -0.74 7.88 -12.48
N ASN A 70 -0.70 8.56 -13.63
CA ASN A 70 0.48 9.34 -14.01
C ASN A 70 0.55 10.63 -13.19
N ASN A 71 1.75 10.97 -12.72
CA ASN A 71 2.06 12.32 -12.28
C ASN A 71 1.96 13.26 -13.50
N PRO A 72 1.02 14.22 -13.51
CA PRO A 72 0.84 15.13 -14.65
C PRO A 72 2.02 16.08 -14.87
N ASN A 73 2.93 16.21 -13.90
CA ASN A 73 4.13 17.01 -14.00
C ASN A 73 5.35 16.21 -14.47
N SER A 74 5.25 14.89 -14.63
CA SER A 74 6.32 14.09 -15.20
C SER A 74 6.31 14.20 -16.73
N THR A 75 7.51 14.31 -17.30
CA THR A 75 7.76 14.32 -18.76
C THR A 75 8.30 12.99 -19.27
N ASP A 76 8.53 12.03 -18.38
CA ASP A 76 9.06 10.72 -18.71
C ASP A 76 7.98 9.78 -19.26
N LYS A 77 8.36 8.53 -19.53
CA LYS A 77 7.42 7.49 -19.96
C LYS A 77 6.28 7.37 -18.93
N PRO A 78 5.00 7.21 -19.32
CA PRO A 78 3.90 7.07 -18.37
C PRO A 78 4.15 5.96 -17.33
N ALA A 79 3.95 6.26 -16.05
CA ALA A 79 4.04 5.28 -14.96
C ALA A 79 2.98 4.18 -15.07
N VAL A 80 1.85 4.48 -15.71
CA VAL A 80 0.76 3.53 -15.92
C VAL A 80 0.25 3.53 -17.36
N ALA A 81 -0.30 2.38 -17.77
CA ALA A 81 -0.97 2.18 -19.06
C ALA A 81 -2.19 1.27 -18.91
N SER A 82 -3.20 1.45 -19.77
CA SER A 82 -4.35 0.56 -19.81
C SER A 82 -3.93 -0.83 -20.30
N PRO A 83 -4.53 -1.92 -19.79
CA PRO A 83 -4.35 -3.24 -20.39
C PRO A 83 -4.78 -3.24 -21.86
N LEU A 84 -4.13 -4.08 -22.67
CA LEU A 84 -4.45 -4.23 -24.10
C LEU A 84 -5.79 -4.97 -24.30
N ARG A 85 -6.06 -5.92 -23.41
CA ARG A 85 -7.28 -6.75 -23.36
C ARG A 85 -7.31 -7.50 -22.03
N TYR A 86 -8.31 -8.35 -21.85
CA TYR A 86 -8.40 -9.30 -20.75
C TYR A 86 -8.52 -10.73 -21.28
N GLU A 87 -7.96 -11.67 -20.52
CA GLU A 87 -8.08 -13.11 -20.75
C GLU A 87 -8.93 -13.71 -19.61
N GLN A 88 -9.94 -14.50 -19.97
CA GLN A 88 -10.83 -15.12 -18.98
C GLN A 88 -10.08 -16.23 -18.25
N ILE A 89 -10.09 -16.18 -16.93
CA ILE A 89 -9.54 -17.24 -16.07
C ILE A 89 -10.66 -18.23 -15.77
N TRP A 90 -11.78 -17.71 -15.27
CA TRP A 90 -12.89 -18.50 -14.76
C TRP A 90 -14.22 -17.74 -14.93
N ARG A 91 -15.32 -18.49 -14.98
CA ARG A 91 -16.69 -18.01 -14.87
C ARG A 91 -17.50 -19.06 -14.10
N ASP A 92 -18.54 -18.62 -13.41
CA ASP A 92 -19.37 -19.46 -12.53
C ASP A 92 -20.42 -20.32 -13.26
N GLU A 93 -20.14 -20.67 -14.53
CA GLU A 93 -21.04 -21.45 -15.36
C GLU A 93 -21.34 -22.82 -14.70
N GLU A 94 -22.63 -23.08 -14.51
CA GLU A 94 -23.19 -24.26 -13.81
C GLU A 94 -22.97 -24.29 -12.28
N SER A 95 -22.48 -23.21 -11.66
CA SER A 95 -22.29 -23.15 -10.20
C SER A 95 -23.59 -23.13 -9.39
N GLY A 96 -24.71 -22.72 -10.00
CA GLY A 96 -25.99 -22.57 -9.30
C GLY A 96 -26.05 -21.44 -8.27
N GLY A 97 -25.00 -20.59 -8.19
CA GLY A 97 -24.97 -19.42 -7.29
C GLY A 97 -26.01 -18.36 -7.65
N GLU A 98 -26.30 -17.47 -6.70
CA GLU A 98 -27.31 -16.42 -6.88
C GLU A 98 -26.89 -15.39 -7.96
N TYR A 99 -25.59 -15.21 -8.17
CA TYR A 99 -25.05 -14.16 -9.05
C TYR A 99 -24.03 -14.71 -10.04
N ASP A 100 -24.17 -14.31 -11.31
CA ASP A 100 -23.15 -14.54 -12.33
C ASP A 100 -21.84 -13.81 -11.97
N GLY A 101 -20.72 -14.54 -12.09
CA GLY A 101 -19.38 -14.11 -11.72
C GLY A 101 -18.33 -14.54 -12.72
N SER A 102 -17.28 -13.74 -12.89
CA SER A 102 -16.10 -14.18 -13.64
C SER A 102 -14.83 -13.45 -13.22
N PHE A 103 -13.70 -14.14 -13.43
CA PHE A 103 -12.35 -13.62 -13.16
C PHE A 103 -11.55 -13.46 -14.45
N TRP A 104 -10.83 -12.34 -14.54
CA TRP A 104 -10.11 -11.97 -15.75
C TRP A 104 -8.70 -11.46 -15.44
N ARG A 105 -7.73 -11.94 -16.23
CA ARG A 105 -6.35 -11.46 -16.21
C ARG A 105 -6.16 -10.31 -17.19
N PRO A 106 -5.67 -9.14 -16.77
CA PRO A 106 -5.30 -8.08 -17.70
C PRO A 106 -4.03 -8.46 -18.48
N VAL A 107 -4.04 -8.24 -19.79
CA VAL A 107 -2.85 -8.36 -20.64
C VAL A 107 -2.16 -7.00 -20.69
N ALA A 108 -1.04 -6.87 -19.97
CA ALA A 108 -0.31 -5.61 -19.90
C ALA A 108 0.39 -5.28 -21.23
N PRO A 109 0.50 -4.00 -21.61
CA PRO A 109 1.37 -3.57 -22.70
C PRO A 109 2.84 -3.87 -22.41
N SER A 110 3.67 -3.88 -23.46
CA SER A 110 5.12 -4.04 -23.31
C SER A 110 5.70 -3.00 -22.32
N TRP A 111 6.58 -3.45 -21.43
CA TRP A 111 7.18 -2.68 -20.32
C TRP A 111 6.25 -2.35 -19.15
N TYR A 112 5.04 -2.89 -19.14
CA TYR A 112 4.10 -2.76 -18.03
C TYR A 112 3.74 -4.15 -17.49
N VAL A 113 3.23 -4.15 -16.27
CA VAL A 113 2.86 -5.33 -15.49
C VAL A 113 1.47 -5.08 -14.90
N ALA A 114 0.57 -6.06 -15.01
CA ALA A 114 -0.69 -6.02 -14.28
C ALA A 114 -0.43 -6.46 -12.84
N LEU A 115 -1.00 -5.81 -11.82
CA LEU A 115 -0.75 -6.14 -10.40
C LEU A 115 -1.95 -6.78 -9.68
N GLY A 116 -3.05 -6.97 -10.39
CA GLY A 116 -4.21 -7.68 -9.88
C GLY A 116 -5.06 -8.20 -11.02
N ASP A 117 -5.78 -9.28 -10.75
CA ASP A 117 -6.87 -9.73 -11.61
C ASP A 117 -8.14 -8.95 -11.25
N ILE A 118 -9.16 -9.04 -12.10
CA ILE A 118 -10.44 -8.38 -11.85
C ILE A 118 -11.60 -9.38 -11.80
N CYS A 119 -12.54 -9.09 -10.92
CA CYS A 119 -13.83 -9.75 -10.85
C CYS A 119 -14.87 -8.97 -11.67
N GLN A 120 -15.84 -9.66 -12.26
CA GLN A 120 -16.99 -9.08 -12.96
C GLN A 120 -18.28 -9.81 -12.63
N ARG A 121 -19.39 -9.06 -12.60
CA ARG A 121 -20.77 -9.55 -12.42
C ARG A 121 -21.40 -10.16 -13.68
N VAL A 122 -20.61 -10.29 -14.75
CA VAL A 122 -21.06 -10.76 -16.07
C VAL A 122 -19.92 -11.50 -16.72
N TRP A 123 -20.22 -12.37 -17.68
CA TRP A 123 -19.20 -13.15 -18.42
C TRP A 123 -18.65 -12.44 -19.66
N SER A 124 -19.12 -11.23 -19.98
CA SER A 124 -18.55 -10.44 -21.08
C SER A 124 -17.20 -9.85 -20.69
N THR A 125 -16.31 -9.72 -21.67
CA THR A 125 -14.98 -9.13 -21.46
C THR A 125 -15.06 -7.75 -20.79
N PRO A 126 -14.23 -7.47 -19.76
CA PRO A 126 -14.18 -6.18 -19.10
C PRO A 126 -13.63 -5.06 -19.99
N SER A 127 -14.01 -3.82 -19.70
CA SER A 127 -13.43 -2.64 -20.33
C SER A 127 -11.98 -2.41 -19.90
N THR A 128 -11.11 -1.98 -20.81
CA THR A 128 -9.67 -1.70 -20.57
C THR A 128 -9.40 -0.43 -19.77
N ASP A 129 -10.45 0.27 -19.34
CA ASP A 129 -10.35 1.46 -18.49
C ASP A 129 -10.61 1.19 -17.00
N ARG A 130 -10.83 -0.07 -16.62
CA ARG A 130 -11.14 -0.44 -15.22
C ARG A 130 -9.94 -0.36 -14.28
N ILE A 131 -8.76 -0.71 -14.75
CA ILE A 131 -7.53 -0.72 -13.95
C ILE A 131 -6.37 -0.07 -14.69
N TRP A 132 -5.25 0.09 -13.99
CA TRP A 132 -3.95 0.34 -14.59
C TRP A 132 -3.03 -0.88 -14.53
N CYS A 133 -2.26 -1.09 -15.60
CA CYS A 133 -0.98 -1.78 -15.54
C CYS A 133 0.11 -0.76 -15.20
N VAL A 134 1.16 -1.20 -14.51
CA VAL A 134 2.23 -0.36 -13.95
C VAL A 134 3.53 -0.61 -14.68
N ARG A 135 4.31 0.44 -14.94
CA ARG A 135 5.62 0.36 -15.59
C ARG A 135 6.55 -0.55 -14.77
N SER A 136 7.27 -1.44 -15.42
CA SER A 136 7.97 -2.56 -14.78
C SER A 136 9.02 -2.18 -13.73
N ASP A 137 9.59 -0.97 -13.79
CA ASP A 137 10.55 -0.43 -12.81
C ASP A 137 9.90 0.05 -11.51
N LEU A 138 8.57 0.23 -11.50
CA LEU A 138 7.78 0.62 -10.33
C LEU A 138 7.12 -0.61 -9.67
N VAL A 139 7.69 -1.79 -9.88
CA VAL A 139 7.15 -3.06 -9.43
C VAL A 139 8.26 -3.90 -8.81
N GLN A 140 7.90 -4.72 -7.82
CA GLN A 140 8.80 -5.71 -7.21
C GLN A 140 8.10 -7.06 -7.08
N ASP A 141 8.86 -8.13 -7.24
CA ASP A 141 8.38 -9.49 -7.01
C ASP A 141 8.03 -9.72 -5.53
N SER A 142 7.03 -10.56 -5.31
CA SER A 142 6.53 -10.91 -3.98
C SER A 142 6.08 -12.37 -3.94
N ASN A 143 5.31 -12.73 -2.93
CA ASN A 143 4.66 -14.02 -2.77
C ASN A 143 3.19 -13.84 -2.38
N TYR A 144 2.40 -14.89 -2.47
CA TYR A 144 1.04 -14.91 -1.94
C TYR A 144 1.04 -15.10 -0.42
N PHE A 145 -0.07 -14.77 0.21
CA PHE A 145 -0.32 -15.24 1.58
C PHE A 145 -0.47 -16.77 1.59
N SER A 146 -0.13 -17.40 2.72
CA SER A 146 -0.15 -18.86 2.87
C SER A 146 -1.54 -19.48 2.68
N SER A 147 -2.59 -18.68 2.88
CA SER A 147 -3.98 -19.09 2.72
C SER A 147 -4.59 -18.38 1.52
N LYS A 148 -5.28 -19.14 0.67
CA LYS A 148 -6.17 -18.58 -0.35
C LYS A 148 -7.31 -17.78 0.29
N ILE A 149 -7.80 -16.80 -0.45
CA ILE A 149 -9.05 -16.09 -0.13
C ILE A 149 -10.24 -17.04 -0.33
N TRP A 150 -10.21 -17.79 -1.44
CA TRP A 150 -11.34 -18.60 -1.88
C TRP A 150 -10.92 -19.68 -2.88
N ASP A 151 -11.71 -20.74 -2.97
CA ASP A 151 -11.78 -21.62 -4.13
C ASP A 151 -13.22 -22.05 -4.39
N ASP A 152 -13.46 -22.56 -5.59
CA ASP A 152 -14.79 -22.99 -6.03
C ASP A 152 -15.09 -24.46 -5.73
N HIS A 153 -14.38 -25.09 -4.79
CA HIS A 153 -14.56 -26.50 -4.47
C HIS A 153 -15.98 -26.74 -3.96
N MET A 154 -16.66 -27.73 -4.55
CA MET A 154 -18.09 -28.04 -4.35
C MET A 154 -19.10 -27.05 -4.95
N SER A 155 -18.66 -26.02 -5.68
CA SER A 155 -19.60 -25.10 -6.35
C SER A 155 -20.37 -25.74 -7.50
N GLY A 156 -19.86 -26.83 -8.10
CA GLY A 156 -20.43 -27.41 -9.31
C GLY A 156 -20.10 -26.65 -10.60
N ALA A 157 -19.29 -25.58 -10.53
CA ALA A 157 -18.82 -24.87 -11.72
C ALA A 157 -18.04 -25.81 -12.66
N THR A 158 -18.14 -25.56 -13.97
CA THR A 158 -17.50 -26.40 -15.01
C THR A 158 -15.97 -26.34 -15.01
N ARG A 159 -15.38 -25.32 -14.38
CA ARG A 159 -13.93 -25.10 -14.29
C ARG A 159 -13.57 -24.83 -12.85
N ASP A 160 -12.39 -25.28 -12.46
CA ASP A 160 -11.85 -25.04 -11.13
C ASP A 160 -11.23 -23.64 -11.01
N CYS A 161 -11.38 -23.00 -9.86
CA CYS A 161 -10.76 -21.72 -9.55
C CYS A 161 -10.30 -21.61 -8.11
N SER A 162 -9.20 -20.88 -7.91
CA SER A 162 -8.79 -20.38 -6.60
C SER A 162 -8.34 -18.93 -6.70
N VAL A 163 -8.48 -18.19 -5.61
CA VAL A 163 -8.18 -16.77 -5.50
C VAL A 163 -7.21 -16.53 -4.34
N TRP A 164 -6.11 -15.84 -4.61
CA TRP A 164 -4.99 -15.66 -3.68
C TRP A 164 -4.62 -14.19 -3.55
N GLU A 165 -4.56 -13.68 -2.31
CA GLU A 165 -4.08 -12.32 -2.06
C GLU A 165 -2.56 -12.24 -2.24
N ILE A 166 -2.09 -11.17 -2.88
CA ILE A 166 -0.65 -10.90 -3.02
C ILE A 166 -0.14 -10.29 -1.71
N GLY A 167 0.82 -10.95 -1.07
CA GLY A 167 1.49 -10.49 0.13
C GLY A 167 2.55 -9.43 -0.16
N LEU A 168 3.05 -8.78 0.90
CA LEU A 168 4.25 -7.95 0.81
C LEU A 168 5.52 -8.83 0.85
N PRO A 169 6.59 -8.46 0.13
CA PRO A 169 7.87 -9.14 0.25
C PRO A 169 8.49 -8.87 1.63
N ASP A 170 9.44 -9.70 2.06
CA ASP A 170 10.25 -9.40 3.25
C ASP A 170 11.08 -8.14 2.99
N LEU A 171 10.84 -7.11 3.79
CA LEU A 171 11.48 -5.80 3.65
C LEU A 171 12.83 -5.71 4.35
N GLY A 172 13.17 -6.71 5.18
CA GLY A 172 14.32 -6.65 6.05
C GLY A 172 14.36 -5.38 6.92
N ILE A 173 15.52 -5.10 7.51
CA ILE A 173 15.76 -3.91 8.35
C ILE A 173 16.56 -2.82 7.63
N ASN A 174 17.04 -3.11 6.42
CA ASN A 174 17.81 -2.18 5.62
C ASN A 174 16.82 -1.35 4.79
N GLY A 175 16.73 -0.05 5.08
CA GLY A 175 15.86 0.84 4.34
C GLY A 175 16.22 0.90 2.85
N SER A 176 15.20 1.03 2.01
CA SER A 176 15.30 1.20 0.56
C SER A 176 14.70 2.53 0.15
N GLU A 177 15.17 3.10 -0.97
CA GLU A 177 14.50 4.24 -1.62
C GLU A 177 13.25 3.80 -2.38
N ASN A 178 13.06 2.49 -2.55
CA ASN A 178 11.93 1.88 -3.23
C ASN A 178 11.11 1.12 -2.20
N ILE A 179 9.92 1.65 -1.87
CA ILE A 179 9.07 1.12 -0.82
C ILE A 179 7.94 0.29 -1.46
N PRO A 180 7.98 -1.05 -1.42
CA PRO A 180 6.86 -1.85 -1.89
C PRO A 180 5.65 -1.68 -0.96
N ILE A 181 4.47 -1.60 -1.55
CA ILE A 181 3.20 -1.41 -0.84
C ILE A 181 2.16 -2.44 -1.32
N SER A 182 1.29 -2.87 -0.41
CA SER A 182 0.17 -3.73 -0.79
C SER A 182 -0.87 -2.92 -1.53
N SER A 183 -1.39 -3.50 -2.61
CA SER A 183 -2.58 -3.01 -3.31
C SER A 183 -3.85 -3.78 -2.91
N ASN A 184 -3.72 -4.78 -2.02
CA ASN A 184 -4.77 -5.71 -1.59
C ASN A 184 -5.51 -6.40 -2.75
N THR A 185 -4.82 -6.52 -3.89
CA THR A 185 -5.31 -7.21 -5.07
C THR A 185 -5.05 -8.70 -4.96
N PHE A 186 -5.72 -9.47 -5.81
CA PHE A 186 -5.57 -10.92 -5.86
C PHE A 186 -5.11 -11.42 -7.23
N ARG A 187 -4.66 -12.68 -7.25
CA ARG A 187 -4.54 -13.51 -8.43
C ARG A 187 -5.51 -14.67 -8.38
N ALA A 188 -6.24 -14.87 -9.47
CA ALA A 188 -7.02 -16.06 -9.68
C ALA A 188 -6.22 -17.10 -10.47
N ASN A 189 -6.50 -18.37 -10.25
CA ASN A 189 -5.91 -19.47 -11.00
C ASN A 189 -7.02 -20.41 -11.47
N ASN A 190 -6.94 -20.90 -12.70
CA ASN A 190 -7.91 -21.87 -13.26
C ASN A 190 -7.58 -23.30 -12.78
N SER A 191 -7.42 -23.43 -11.46
CA SER A 191 -7.24 -24.64 -10.68
C SER A 191 -7.36 -24.28 -9.18
N TRP A 192 -7.47 -25.29 -8.31
CA TRP A 192 -7.46 -25.07 -6.85
C TRP A 192 -6.08 -24.79 -6.24
N SER A 193 -5.02 -24.75 -7.06
CA SER A 193 -3.65 -24.51 -6.59
C SER A 193 -3.27 -23.03 -6.64
N GLU A 194 -2.29 -22.66 -5.83
CA GLU A 194 -1.65 -21.34 -5.92
C GLU A 194 -1.20 -21.03 -7.38
N PRO A 195 -1.44 -19.81 -7.88
CA PRO A 195 -0.95 -19.40 -9.19
C PRO A 195 0.58 -19.36 -9.24
N ASN A 196 1.13 -19.31 -10.46
CA ASN A 196 2.58 -19.16 -10.63
C ASN A 196 3.10 -17.93 -9.85
N ASN A 197 4.16 -18.12 -9.05
CA ASN A 197 4.70 -17.07 -8.19
C ASN A 197 5.24 -15.84 -8.96
N SER A 198 5.60 -16.00 -10.25
CA SER A 198 5.98 -14.85 -11.11
C SER A 198 4.86 -13.84 -11.33
N LEU A 199 3.61 -14.20 -11.01
CA LEU A 199 2.45 -13.29 -11.07
C LEU A 199 2.24 -12.50 -9.76
N ALA A 200 2.92 -12.88 -8.67
CA ALA A 200 2.88 -12.21 -7.38
C ALA A 200 3.86 -11.03 -7.42
N GLN A 201 3.34 -9.84 -7.70
CA GLN A 201 4.13 -8.62 -7.81
C GLN A 201 3.38 -7.46 -7.17
N VAL A 202 4.11 -6.56 -6.51
CA VAL A 202 3.57 -5.44 -5.75
C VAL A 202 4.06 -4.10 -6.31
N LEU A 203 3.26 -3.07 -6.08
CA LEU A 203 3.61 -1.70 -6.44
C LEU A 203 4.77 -1.20 -5.56
N VAL A 204 5.70 -0.48 -6.15
CA VAL A 204 6.80 0.19 -5.45
C VAL A 204 6.63 1.70 -5.53
N LEU A 205 6.78 2.38 -4.39
CA LEU A 205 6.80 3.83 -4.28
C LEU A 205 8.24 4.35 -4.21
N PRO A 206 8.72 5.12 -5.20
CA PRO A 206 9.98 5.85 -5.10
C PRO A 206 9.94 6.91 -3.99
N ASN A 207 10.80 6.74 -2.99
CA ASN A 207 10.99 7.61 -1.84
C ASN A 207 12.50 7.82 -1.59
N PRO A 208 13.16 8.66 -2.41
CA PRO A 208 14.61 8.85 -2.36
C PRO A 208 15.09 9.38 -1.00
N LYS A 209 16.28 8.94 -0.57
CA LYS A 209 16.86 9.30 0.72
C LYS A 209 17.32 10.75 0.71
N LYS A 210 16.45 11.64 1.19
CA LYS A 210 16.78 13.05 1.44
C LYS A 210 17.23 13.24 2.89
N PHE A 211 18.33 12.57 3.27
CA PHE A 211 18.90 12.67 4.61
C PHE A 211 19.90 13.82 4.71
N LYS A 212 19.70 14.70 5.69
CA LYS A 212 20.59 15.80 6.03
C LYS A 212 21.37 15.48 7.30
N ASP A 213 22.69 15.47 7.17
CA ASP A 213 23.59 15.35 8.31
C ASP A 213 23.45 16.53 9.27
N PHE A 214 23.61 16.25 10.56
CA PHE A 214 23.60 17.27 11.59
C PHE A 214 25.02 17.78 11.84
N THR A 215 25.37 18.88 11.19
CA THR A 215 26.71 19.48 11.26
C THR A 215 26.76 20.71 12.17
N THR A 216 25.68 21.02 12.88
CA THR A 216 25.61 22.19 13.75
C THR A 216 26.45 21.99 15.01
N PRO A 217 27.41 22.87 15.33
CA PRO A 217 28.24 22.72 16.52
C PRO A 217 27.40 22.83 17.81
N PRO A 218 27.91 22.31 18.95
CA PRO A 218 27.27 22.51 20.24
C PRO A 218 27.05 23.99 20.55
N PRO A 219 25.94 24.39 21.19
CA PRO A 219 25.72 25.77 21.59
C PRO A 219 26.78 26.23 22.60
N SER A 220 27.23 27.47 22.46
CA SER A 220 28.18 28.08 23.39
C SER A 220 27.45 28.91 24.45
N PHE A 221 27.88 28.77 25.71
CA PHE A 221 27.30 29.49 26.84
C PHE A 221 28.35 30.32 27.59
N THR A 222 27.89 31.42 28.18
CA THR A 222 28.63 32.34 29.03
C THR A 222 27.90 32.43 30.37
N LYS A 223 28.54 33.05 31.37
CA LYS A 223 27.90 33.32 32.67
C LYS A 223 26.58 34.12 32.58
N ASN A 224 26.36 34.84 31.48
CA ASN A 224 25.18 35.69 31.30
C ASN A 224 24.04 34.99 30.53
N ASN A 225 24.27 33.80 29.97
CA ASN A 225 23.27 33.07 29.16
C ASN A 225 23.36 31.56 29.37
N LEU A 226 23.59 31.12 30.62
CA LEU A 226 23.55 29.70 30.97
C LEU A 226 22.18 29.10 30.61
N PRO A 227 22.14 27.91 30.01
CA PRO A 227 20.89 27.24 29.68
C PRO A 227 20.28 26.62 30.94
N LYS A 228 19.15 25.96 30.78
CA LYS A 228 18.50 25.10 31.79
C LYS A 228 18.48 23.66 31.29
N GLY A 229 18.46 22.71 32.23
CA GLY A 229 18.16 21.32 31.91
C GLY A 229 16.80 21.22 31.21
N GLY A 230 16.76 20.52 30.07
CA GLY A 230 15.60 20.44 29.20
C GLY A 230 15.63 21.37 27.99
N ASP A 231 16.52 22.38 27.95
CA ASP A 231 16.59 23.29 26.80
C ASP A 231 17.02 22.55 25.52
N ILE A 232 16.38 22.91 24.40
CA ILE A 232 16.63 22.35 23.07
C ILE A 232 17.17 23.44 22.15
N PHE A 233 18.28 23.16 21.47
CA PHE A 233 18.91 24.08 20.53
C PHE A 233 19.08 23.46 19.16
N ASN A 234 19.00 24.29 18.12
CA ASN A 234 19.30 23.93 16.74
C ASN A 234 18.50 22.73 16.19
N SER A 235 17.24 22.59 16.62
CA SER A 235 16.35 21.54 16.11
C SER A 235 16.22 21.64 14.59
N THR A 236 16.50 20.53 13.90
CA THR A 236 16.52 20.45 12.44
C THR A 236 15.85 19.15 11.98
N ASP A 237 15.03 19.24 10.94
CA ASP A 237 14.53 18.08 10.21
C ASP A 237 15.67 17.44 9.42
N GLN A 238 15.96 16.16 9.68
CA GLN A 238 16.99 15.40 8.96
C GLN A 238 16.44 14.74 7.71
N CYS A 239 15.23 14.19 7.78
CA CYS A 239 14.53 13.61 6.65
C CYS A 239 13.05 13.46 6.96
N GLN A 240 12.25 13.26 5.92
CA GLN A 240 10.85 12.90 6.03
C GLN A 240 10.46 11.89 4.94
N ALA A 241 9.48 11.06 5.22
CA ALA A 241 8.83 10.19 4.26
C ALA A 241 7.31 10.35 4.39
N THR A 242 6.64 10.68 3.29
CA THR A 242 5.18 10.75 3.21
C THR A 242 4.72 9.49 2.48
N LEU A 243 3.94 8.64 3.13
CA LEU A 243 3.45 7.38 2.57
C LEU A 243 1.94 7.24 2.80
N PRO A 244 1.22 6.43 2.00
CA PRO A 244 -0.20 6.16 2.24
C PRO A 244 -0.43 5.60 3.65
N PHE A 245 -1.58 5.89 4.27
CA PHE A 245 -1.90 5.37 5.61
C PHE A 245 -1.84 3.84 5.68
N THR A 246 -2.20 3.14 4.61
CA THR A 246 -2.17 1.67 4.52
C THR A 246 -0.79 1.05 4.64
N VAL A 247 0.28 1.85 4.56
CA VAL A 247 1.64 1.38 4.83
C VAL A 247 1.87 1.22 6.35
N TYR A 248 1.19 2.01 7.17
CA TYR A 248 1.39 2.03 8.62
C TYR A 248 0.25 1.37 9.40
N PHE A 249 -0.96 1.41 8.84
CA PHE A 249 -2.17 0.91 9.48
C PHE A 249 -2.92 -0.01 8.52
N PRO A 250 -3.66 -1.01 9.02
CA PRO A 250 -4.51 -1.83 8.17
C PRO A 250 -5.47 -0.99 7.29
N PRO A 251 -5.89 -1.48 6.11
CA PRO A 251 -6.89 -0.83 5.26
C PRO A 251 -8.25 -0.58 5.94
N THR A 252 -8.56 -1.35 6.98
CA THR A 252 -9.79 -1.26 7.77
C THR A 252 -9.64 -0.37 9.01
N ASP A 253 -8.43 0.14 9.28
CA ASP A 253 -8.17 0.96 10.46
C ASP A 253 -8.87 2.32 10.39
N ALA A 254 -9.28 2.82 11.56
CA ALA A 254 -9.93 4.11 11.67
C ALA A 254 -9.06 5.27 11.14
N ALA A 255 -7.73 5.19 11.27
CA ALA A 255 -6.80 6.16 10.70
C ALA A 255 -6.87 6.17 9.17
N SER A 256 -6.85 4.99 8.53
CA SER A 256 -6.98 4.83 7.08
C SER A 256 -8.31 5.35 6.54
N LEU A 257 -9.40 5.17 7.30
CA LEU A 257 -10.76 5.50 6.84
C LEU A 257 -11.18 6.94 7.16
N ARG A 258 -10.94 7.43 8.39
CA ARG A 258 -11.36 8.79 8.80
C ARG A 258 -10.54 9.87 8.09
N ALA A 259 -9.29 9.55 7.73
CA ALA A 259 -8.42 10.46 7.00
C ALA A 259 -8.41 10.21 5.47
N ILE A 260 -9.38 9.45 4.91
CA ILE A 260 -9.38 9.10 3.47
C ILE A 260 -9.31 10.31 2.52
N ARG A 261 -9.75 11.49 2.98
CA ARG A 261 -9.63 12.76 2.25
C ARG A 261 -8.19 13.26 2.11
N TYR A 262 -7.32 12.93 3.07
CA TYR A 262 -5.90 13.25 3.12
C TYR A 262 -5.13 11.98 3.47
N PRO A 263 -5.07 10.99 2.55
CA PRO A 263 -4.79 9.61 2.90
C PRO A 263 -3.29 9.29 3.09
N PHE A 264 -2.50 10.27 3.55
CA PHE A 264 -1.06 10.14 3.70
C PHE A 264 -0.61 10.50 5.12
N CYS A 265 0.35 9.74 5.62
CA CYS A 265 1.05 10.01 6.87
C CYS A 265 2.50 10.40 6.56
N THR A 266 2.99 11.44 7.21
CA THR A 266 4.39 11.87 7.10
C THR A 266 5.14 11.52 8.37
N LEU A 267 6.15 10.67 8.24
CA LEU A 267 7.12 10.41 9.29
C LEU A 267 8.32 11.34 9.09
N SER A 268 8.67 12.12 10.11
CA SER A 268 9.82 13.02 10.11
C SER A 268 10.84 12.61 11.16
N ARG A 269 12.12 12.57 10.80
CA ARG A 269 13.22 12.45 11.76
C ARG A 269 13.80 13.83 12.04
N ARG A 270 13.84 14.20 13.32
CA ARG A 270 14.44 15.46 13.81
C ARG A 270 15.66 15.20 14.68
N ILE A 271 16.54 16.19 14.75
CA ILE A 271 17.72 16.17 15.62
C ILE A 271 17.98 17.57 16.18
N ALA A 272 18.48 17.63 17.41
CA ALA A 272 18.77 18.85 18.12
C ALA A 272 19.85 18.61 19.18
N TRP A 273 20.46 19.69 19.68
CA TRP A 273 21.19 19.67 20.94
C TRP A 273 20.19 19.75 22.10
N TYR A 274 20.36 18.88 23.10
CA TYR A 274 19.53 18.83 24.31
C TYR A 274 20.40 19.02 25.55
N ILE A 275 20.04 19.97 26.41
CA ILE A 275 20.75 20.21 27.66
C ILE A 275 20.26 19.22 28.71
N HIS A 276 21.12 18.25 29.05
CA HIS A 276 20.78 17.25 30.04
C HIS A 276 20.70 17.83 31.47
N THR A 277 21.74 18.56 31.86
CA THR A 277 21.96 19.03 33.24
C THR A 277 22.80 20.30 33.20
N VAL A 278 22.71 21.11 34.26
CA VAL A 278 23.47 22.35 34.43
C VAL A 278 23.96 22.40 35.87
N HIS A 279 25.27 22.62 36.04
CA HIS A 279 25.86 22.72 37.36
C HIS A 279 26.44 24.10 37.61
N THR A 280 26.27 24.59 38.84
CA THR A 280 26.97 25.77 39.32
C THR A 280 28.22 25.32 40.06
N ASN A 281 29.40 25.69 39.54
CA ASN A 281 30.66 25.35 40.18
C ASN A 281 30.97 26.32 41.35
N ASN A 282 30.48 26.00 42.54
CA ASN A 282 30.64 26.81 43.75
C ASN A 282 31.85 26.41 44.62
N GLY A 283 32.78 25.55 44.15
CA GLY A 283 33.94 25.09 44.94
C GLY A 283 34.96 24.25 44.14
N GLY A 284 36.13 23.95 44.72
CA GLY A 284 37.26 23.30 44.02
C GLY A 284 37.15 21.78 43.77
N GLY A 285 35.94 21.20 43.79
CA GLY A 285 35.72 19.75 43.64
C GLY A 285 35.31 19.32 42.23
N SER A 286 35.46 18.03 41.91
CA SER A 286 34.92 17.45 40.68
C SER A 286 33.41 17.20 40.81
N ILE A 287 32.67 17.47 39.73
CA ILE A 287 31.25 17.10 39.59
C ILE A 287 31.20 15.93 38.62
N SER A 288 30.49 14.85 39.00
CA SER A 288 30.33 13.66 38.17
C SER A 288 28.84 13.44 37.92
N ASP A 289 28.46 13.51 36.64
CA ASP A 289 27.10 13.21 36.17
C ASP A 289 27.14 12.04 35.19
N SER A 290 26.12 11.18 35.25
CA SER A 290 25.96 10.05 34.33
C SER A 290 24.53 9.98 33.85
N THR A 291 24.34 9.67 32.58
CA THR A 291 23.01 9.51 31.98
C THR A 291 22.99 8.30 31.06
N THR A 292 21.86 7.59 31.04
CA THR A 292 21.63 6.45 30.15
C THR A 292 20.68 6.89 29.05
N VAL A 293 21.22 7.05 27.84
CA VAL A 293 20.39 7.31 26.65
C VAL A 293 20.04 5.98 26.02
N LYS A 294 18.76 5.58 26.13
CA LYS A 294 18.24 4.44 25.36
C LYS A 294 18.08 4.88 23.90
N LYS A 295 18.62 4.09 22.97
CA LYS A 295 18.48 4.29 21.52
C LYS A 295 17.80 3.07 20.89
N GLY A 296 16.98 3.29 19.86
CA GLY A 296 16.24 2.24 19.15
C GLY A 296 14.75 2.58 19.02
N VAL A 297 14.01 1.70 18.35
CA VAL A 297 12.54 1.71 18.31
C VAL A 297 12.06 0.70 19.36
N SER A 298 11.11 1.10 20.22
CA SER A 298 10.51 0.26 21.27
C SER A 298 9.46 -0.69 20.73
#